data_AF-A0A154VEX0-F1
#
_entry.id   AF-A0A154VEX0-F1
#
_cell.length_a   1.000
_cell.length_b   1.000
_cell.length_c   1.000
_cell.angle_alpha   90.00
_cell.angle_beta   90.00
_cell.angle_gamma   90.00
#
_symmetry.space_group_name_H-M   'P 1'
#
loop_
_entity.id
_entity.type
_entity.pdbx_description
1 polymer ?
#
loop_
_entity_poly.entity_id
_entity_poly.type
_entity_poly.pdbx_seq_one_letter_code
_entity_poly.pdbx_strand_id
1 'polypeptide(L)'
;MKFDITIWGEARDVIRKNLFIFAAVVATLWLLDIAIYAVKPEADSPQLPTYIVGAYLAIACHMTILRNVSGFTAVGALQKWAFFKFCMRGLAIVAVTLIPALFVMVPLFGVPEIKAASEEARYVLVFSVVLAFYGLGMLVVLSLVGTWLPAAIVADGSSLKRAFARGRKTIGYVAPRLIAGPGANILLFLATIFLLPAQFSVAIRTYTIQVGELNFVPFDIAVNGFGYLVWATGIVLVAVVLSRAYQLGEARLLKTDKQSEEVALADPV
;
A
#
# COMPACT_ATOMS: atom_id res chain seq x y z
N MET A 1 -0.96 25.18 9.55
CA MET A 1 -1.21 23.75 9.77
C MET A 1 0.09 23.12 10.24
N LYS A 2 0.25 22.89 11.55
CA LYS A 2 1.47 22.30 12.12
C LYS A 2 1.48 20.81 11.80
N PHE A 3 2.39 20.36 10.96
CA PHE A 3 2.64 18.94 10.68
C PHE A 3 3.63 18.38 11.71
N ASP A 4 3.37 18.61 13.01
CA ASP A 4 4.29 18.24 14.11
C ASP A 4 4.23 16.75 14.49
N ILE A 5 3.39 15.95 13.81
CA ILE A 5 3.30 14.50 14.04
C ILE A 5 4.00 13.79 12.87
N THR A 6 4.91 12.87 13.20
CA THR A 6 5.56 12.00 12.22
C THR A 6 4.50 11.14 11.51
N ILE A 7 4.75 10.71 10.27
CA ILE A 7 3.81 9.86 9.50
C ILE A 7 3.41 8.63 10.31
N TRP A 8 4.36 8.05 11.03
CA TRP A 8 4.18 6.90 11.91
C TRP A 8 3.27 7.21 13.10
N GLY A 9 3.42 8.37 13.74
CA GLY A 9 2.54 8.82 14.81
C GLY A 9 1.10 8.99 14.30
N GLU A 10 0.93 9.60 13.14
CA GLU A 10 -0.39 9.78 12.53
C GLU A 10 -1.01 8.44 12.10
N ALA A 11 -0.22 7.55 11.49
CA ALA A 11 -0.68 6.21 11.11
C ALA A 11 -1.11 5.40 12.34
N ARG A 12 -0.37 5.48 13.45
CA ARG A 12 -0.78 4.87 14.73
C ARG A 12 -2.14 5.38 15.19
N ASP A 13 -2.39 6.69 15.11
CA ASP A 13 -3.68 7.27 15.49
C ASP A 13 -4.81 6.83 14.56
N VAL A 14 -4.56 6.74 13.25
CA VAL A 14 -5.51 6.23 12.28
C VAL A 14 -5.80 4.75 12.50
N ILE A 15 -4.78 3.92 12.76
CA ILE A 15 -4.95 2.50 13.14
C ILE A 15 -5.82 2.40 14.38
N ARG A 16 -5.53 3.18 15.42
CA ARG A 16 -6.30 3.16 16.67
C ARG A 16 -7.77 3.47 16.45
N LYS A 17 -8.08 4.50 15.65
CA LYS A 17 -9.47 4.85 15.29
C LYS A 17 -10.15 3.80 14.40
N ASN A 18 -9.38 3.01 13.66
CA ASN A 18 -9.86 1.97 12.75
C ASN A 18 -9.52 0.56 13.24
N LEU A 19 -9.30 0.35 14.55
CA LEU A 19 -8.71 -0.88 15.06
C LEU A 19 -9.53 -2.12 14.69
N PHE A 20 -10.85 -2.03 14.75
CA PHE A 20 -11.73 -3.13 14.40
C PHE A 20 -11.65 -3.54 12.93
N ILE A 21 -11.69 -2.58 12.00
CA ILE A 21 -11.58 -2.91 10.57
C ILE A 21 -10.15 -3.34 10.21
N PHE A 22 -9.13 -2.76 10.84
CA PHE A 22 -7.74 -3.17 10.69
C PHE A 22 -7.56 -4.64 11.12
N ALA A 23 -7.99 -4.99 12.34
CA ALA A 23 -7.91 -6.34 12.88
C ALA A 23 -8.76 -7.33 12.06
N ALA A 24 -9.97 -6.93 11.67
CA ALA A 24 -10.84 -7.78 10.84
C ALA A 24 -10.21 -8.09 9.48
N VAL A 25 -9.59 -7.12 8.82
CA VAL A 25 -8.92 -7.32 7.53
C VAL A 25 -7.73 -8.27 7.67
N VAL A 26 -6.86 -8.05 8.67
CA VAL A 26 -5.71 -8.92 8.94
C VAL A 26 -6.17 -10.33 9.27
N ALA A 27 -7.13 -10.48 10.20
CA ALA A 27 -7.65 -11.79 10.61
C ALA A 27 -8.34 -12.51 9.46
N THR A 28 -9.11 -11.80 8.62
CA THR A 28 -9.81 -12.41 7.48
C THR A 28 -8.82 -13.01 6.48
N LEU A 29 -7.78 -12.27 6.11
CA LEU A 29 -6.78 -12.78 5.17
C LEU A 29 -5.95 -13.90 5.77
N TRP A 30 -5.59 -13.77 7.04
CA TRP A 30 -4.84 -14.81 7.73
C TRP A 30 -5.62 -16.13 7.85
N LEU A 31 -6.89 -16.07 8.26
CA LEU A 31 -7.77 -17.23 8.34
C LEU A 31 -8.06 -17.83 6.95
N LEU A 32 -8.21 -17.00 5.93
CA LEU A 32 -8.40 -17.45 4.55
C LEU A 32 -7.19 -18.23 4.04
N ASP A 33 -5.98 -17.73 4.29
CA ASP A 33 -4.76 -18.44 3.91
C ASP A 33 -4.57 -19.74 4.71
N ILE A 34 -4.89 -19.76 6.00
CA ILE A 34 -4.90 -20.99 6.80
C ILE A 34 -5.85 -22.03 6.19
N ALA A 35 -7.06 -21.60 5.81
CA ALA A 35 -8.06 -22.47 5.21
C ALA A 35 -7.62 -22.98 3.82
N ILE A 36 -7.05 -22.10 2.99
CA ILE A 36 -6.52 -22.48 1.67
C ILE A 36 -5.37 -23.47 1.84
N TYR A 37 -4.43 -23.19 2.73
CA TYR A 37 -3.29 -24.08 2.97
C TYR A 37 -3.75 -25.46 3.48
N ALA A 38 -4.78 -25.51 4.34
CA ALA A 38 -5.34 -26.76 4.83
C ALA A 38 -6.00 -27.62 3.72
N VAL A 39 -6.50 -27.00 2.65
CA VAL A 39 -7.18 -27.69 1.54
C VAL A 39 -6.24 -27.93 0.35
N LYS A 40 -5.37 -26.96 0.05
CA LYS A 40 -4.45 -26.94 -1.09
C LYS A 40 -3.15 -26.21 -0.69
N PRO A 41 -2.17 -26.91 -0.10
CA PRO A 41 -0.94 -26.32 0.42
C PRO A 41 -0.10 -25.54 -0.59
N GLU A 42 -0.20 -25.91 -1.88
CA GLU A 42 0.54 -25.30 -3.00
C GLU A 42 -0.18 -24.08 -3.61
N ALA A 43 -1.33 -23.66 -3.06
CA ALA A 43 -2.09 -22.54 -3.61
C ALA A 43 -1.58 -21.20 -3.09
N ASP A 44 -1.44 -20.24 -4.02
CA ASP A 44 -1.15 -18.85 -3.68
C ASP A 44 -2.31 -18.18 -2.94
N SER A 45 -1.98 -17.20 -2.09
CA SER A 45 -2.96 -16.33 -1.44
C SER A 45 -3.85 -15.63 -2.48
N PRO A 46 -5.17 -15.53 -2.26
CA PRO A 46 -6.10 -15.11 -3.29
C PRO A 46 -6.04 -13.58 -3.47
N GLN A 47 -5.55 -13.16 -4.63
CA GLN A 47 -5.25 -11.75 -4.93
C GLN A 47 -6.49 -10.83 -4.89
N LEU A 48 -7.64 -11.31 -5.39
CA LEU A 48 -8.87 -10.52 -5.46
C LEU A 48 -9.47 -10.23 -4.06
N PRO A 49 -9.65 -11.22 -3.16
CA PRO A 49 -10.01 -10.97 -1.77
C PRO A 49 -9.07 -9.98 -1.08
N THR A 50 -7.75 -10.18 -1.19
CA THR A 50 -6.71 -9.27 -0.64
C THR A 50 -6.90 -7.84 -1.12
N TYR A 51 -7.14 -7.67 -2.41
CA TYR A 51 -7.41 -6.36 -3.00
C TYR A 51 -8.68 -5.71 -2.43
N ILE A 52 -9.78 -6.46 -2.34
CA ILE A 52 -11.07 -5.94 -1.86
C ILE A 52 -10.97 -5.54 -0.38
N VAL A 53 -10.47 -6.41 0.50
CA VAL A 53 -10.37 -6.08 1.94
C VAL A 53 -9.36 -4.95 2.19
N GLY A 54 -8.30 -4.87 1.38
CA GLY A 54 -7.36 -3.76 1.39
C GLY A 54 -8.03 -2.44 1.02
N ALA A 55 -8.96 -2.45 0.04
CA ALA A 55 -9.74 -1.27 -0.32
C ALA A 55 -10.67 -0.83 0.82
N TYR A 56 -11.32 -1.77 1.53
CA TYR A 56 -12.11 -1.46 2.73
C TYR A 56 -11.28 -0.72 3.79
N LEU A 57 -10.09 -1.24 4.11
CA LEU A 57 -9.18 -0.61 5.05
C LEU A 57 -8.73 0.78 4.57
N ALA A 58 -8.27 0.88 3.31
CA ALA A 58 -7.78 2.14 2.74
C ALA A 58 -8.87 3.22 2.76
N ILE A 59 -10.10 2.87 2.39
CA ILE A 59 -11.25 3.78 2.42
C ILE A 59 -11.53 4.27 3.84
N ALA A 60 -11.56 3.36 4.83
CA ALA A 60 -11.81 3.73 6.21
C ALA A 60 -10.72 4.69 6.75
N CYS A 61 -9.46 4.45 6.38
CA CYS A 61 -8.34 5.34 6.70
C CYS A 61 -8.49 6.72 6.03
N HIS A 62 -8.79 6.77 4.73
CA HIS A 62 -9.01 8.03 4.02
C HIS A 62 -10.18 8.82 4.62
N MET A 63 -11.31 8.17 4.89
CA MET A 63 -12.48 8.79 5.54
C MET A 63 -12.16 9.30 6.94
N THR A 64 -11.34 8.59 7.70
CA THR A 64 -10.92 9.01 9.04
C THR A 64 -10.15 10.32 8.99
N ILE A 65 -9.28 10.48 7.99
CA ILE A 65 -8.44 11.67 7.88
C ILE A 65 -9.19 12.84 7.25
N LEU A 66 -10.01 12.56 6.23
CA LEU A 66 -10.65 13.59 5.42
C LEU A 66 -11.99 14.05 5.97
N ARG A 67 -12.71 13.16 6.69
CA ARG A 67 -14.07 13.40 7.17
C ARG A 67 -14.28 13.04 8.65
N ASN A 68 -13.23 12.58 9.34
CA ASN A 68 -13.31 12.16 10.75
C ASN A 68 -14.37 11.07 11.02
N VAL A 69 -14.58 10.18 10.03
CA VAL A 69 -15.44 8.99 10.13
C VAL A 69 -14.56 7.75 10.04
N SER A 70 -14.70 6.81 10.98
CA SER A 70 -13.80 5.65 11.12
C SER A 70 -14.54 4.31 11.12
N GLY A 71 -13.77 3.22 11.07
CA GLY A 71 -14.28 1.84 11.13
C GLY A 71 -15.20 1.47 9.97
N PHE A 72 -16.07 0.47 10.17
CA PHE A 72 -17.01 0.04 9.14
C PHE A 72 -18.05 1.11 8.78
N THR A 73 -18.36 2.04 9.70
CA THR A 73 -19.25 3.17 9.41
C THR A 73 -18.69 4.09 8.31
N ALA A 74 -17.37 4.18 8.18
CA ALA A 74 -16.74 4.96 7.12
C ALA A 74 -17.05 4.41 5.72
N VAL A 75 -17.10 3.08 5.59
CA VAL A 75 -17.42 2.44 4.31
C VAL A 75 -18.91 2.50 4.03
N GLY A 76 -19.76 2.29 5.05
CA GLY A 76 -21.21 2.43 4.93
C GLY A 76 -21.69 3.85 4.59
N ALA A 77 -20.92 4.87 4.96
CA ALA A 77 -21.22 6.28 4.66
C ALA A 77 -20.84 6.71 3.23
N LEU A 78 -20.28 5.82 2.41
CA LEU A 78 -19.92 6.13 1.03
C LEU A 78 -21.14 6.25 0.12
N GLN A 79 -21.04 7.13 -0.87
CA GLN A 79 -21.96 7.12 -2.01
C GLN A 79 -21.83 5.79 -2.78
N LYS A 80 -22.96 5.28 -3.33
CA LYS A 80 -23.05 3.97 -4.01
C LYS A 80 -21.90 3.65 -4.99
N TRP A 81 -21.39 4.66 -5.71
CA TRP A 81 -20.34 4.50 -6.72
C TRP A 81 -18.93 4.86 -6.24
N ALA A 82 -18.77 5.41 -5.03
CA ALA A 82 -17.46 5.87 -4.54
C ALA A 82 -16.51 4.69 -4.31
N PHE A 83 -17.02 3.58 -3.76
CA PHE A 83 -16.24 2.35 -3.57
C PHE A 83 -15.72 1.80 -4.90
N PHE A 84 -16.62 1.61 -5.87
CA PHE A 84 -16.24 1.11 -7.20
C PHE A 84 -15.22 2.04 -7.90
N LYS A 85 -15.43 3.36 -7.85
CA LYS A 85 -14.47 4.33 -8.39
C LYS A 85 -13.12 4.25 -7.70
N PHE A 86 -13.09 4.09 -6.37
CA PHE A 86 -11.86 3.93 -5.62
C PHE A 86 -11.08 2.69 -6.09
N CYS A 87 -11.76 1.55 -6.20
CA CYS A 87 -11.17 0.32 -6.72
C CYS A 87 -10.66 0.49 -8.15
N MET A 88 -11.47 0.99 -9.08
CA MET A 88 -11.02 1.17 -10.47
C MET A 88 -9.80 2.08 -10.60
N ARG A 89 -9.71 3.13 -9.77
CA ARG A 89 -8.53 4.00 -9.72
C ARG A 89 -7.31 3.31 -9.13
N GLY A 90 -7.51 2.51 -8.08
CA GLY A 90 -6.45 1.68 -7.49
C GLY A 90 -5.89 0.68 -8.52
N LEU A 91 -6.76 -0.02 -9.24
CA LEU A 91 -6.36 -0.92 -10.32
C LEU A 91 -5.61 -0.19 -11.43
N ALA A 92 -6.09 0.99 -11.85
CA ALA A 92 -5.39 1.79 -12.86
C ALA A 92 -4.00 2.23 -12.39
N ILE A 93 -3.85 2.64 -11.13
CA ILE A 93 -2.54 2.94 -10.54
C ILE A 93 -1.63 1.72 -10.57
N VAL A 94 -2.10 0.56 -10.10
CA VAL A 94 -1.33 -0.69 -10.10
C VAL A 94 -0.91 -1.06 -11.53
N ALA A 95 -1.83 -1.03 -12.48
CA ALA A 95 -1.54 -1.36 -13.88
C ALA A 95 -0.44 -0.47 -14.47
N VAL A 96 -0.50 0.84 -14.24
CA VAL A 96 0.54 1.77 -14.71
C VAL A 96 1.89 1.50 -14.04
N THR A 97 1.88 1.11 -12.76
CA THR A 97 3.12 0.85 -12.01
C THR A 97 3.81 -0.46 -12.37
N LEU A 98 3.08 -1.39 -12.99
CA LEU A 98 3.65 -2.62 -13.52
C LEU A 98 4.44 -2.39 -14.81
N ILE A 99 4.17 -1.31 -15.55
CA ILE A 99 4.80 -1.05 -16.85
C ILE A 99 6.34 -1.03 -16.73
N PRO A 100 6.97 -0.22 -15.86
CA PRO A 100 8.44 -0.22 -15.72
C PRO A 100 9.00 -1.60 -15.32
N ALA A 101 8.29 -2.31 -14.45
CA ALA A 101 8.70 -3.64 -13.98
C ALA A 101 8.72 -4.66 -15.13
N LEU A 102 7.70 -4.63 -16.00
CA LEU A 102 7.63 -5.50 -17.19
C LEU A 102 8.73 -5.16 -18.21
N PHE A 103 9.00 -3.88 -18.45
CA PHE A 103 10.07 -3.43 -19.35
C PHE A 103 11.46 -3.87 -18.90
N VAL A 104 11.66 -4.06 -17.61
CA VAL A 104 12.94 -4.52 -17.03
C VAL A 104 13.00 -6.04 -16.94
N MET A 105 11.87 -6.70 -16.64
CA MET A 105 11.79 -8.16 -16.52
C MET A 105 12.22 -8.88 -17.80
N VAL A 106 11.72 -8.44 -18.96
CA VAL A 106 12.00 -9.09 -20.26
C VAL A 106 13.50 -9.12 -20.62
N PRO A 107 14.23 -7.99 -20.61
CA PRO A 107 15.66 -8.00 -20.93
C PRO A 107 16.52 -8.68 -19.86
N LEU A 108 16.11 -8.71 -18.59
CA LEU A 108 16.83 -9.42 -17.52
C LEU A 108 17.02 -10.90 -17.83
N PHE A 109 16.00 -11.57 -18.37
CA PHE A 109 16.13 -12.96 -18.79
C PHE A 109 17.07 -13.16 -19.98
N GLY A 110 17.43 -12.09 -20.69
CA GLY A 110 18.41 -12.08 -21.77
C GLY A 110 19.87 -12.06 -21.31
N VAL A 111 20.12 -11.61 -20.08
CA VAL A 111 21.47 -11.36 -19.52
C VAL A 111 22.24 -12.68 -19.32
N PRO A 112 23.46 -12.83 -19.89
CA PRO A 112 24.24 -14.08 -19.82
C PRO A 112 24.48 -14.58 -18.39
N GLU A 113 24.80 -13.67 -17.47
CA GLU A 113 25.09 -13.97 -16.07
C GLU A 113 23.84 -14.52 -15.34
N ILE A 114 22.66 -13.97 -15.66
CA ILE A 114 21.38 -14.42 -15.10
C ILE A 114 20.97 -15.78 -15.67
N LYS A 115 21.28 -16.04 -16.95
CA LYS A 115 21.05 -17.35 -17.58
C LYS A 115 21.96 -18.44 -17.01
N ALA A 116 23.19 -18.07 -16.64
CA ALA A 116 24.18 -18.99 -16.07
C ALA A 116 23.98 -19.27 -14.58
N ALA A 117 23.16 -18.47 -13.87
CA ALA A 117 22.85 -18.67 -12.47
C ALA A 117 21.98 -19.92 -12.22
N SER A 118 22.06 -20.50 -11.01
CA SER A 118 21.12 -21.55 -10.58
C SER A 118 19.68 -21.03 -10.62
N GLU A 119 18.69 -21.93 -10.70
CA GLU A 119 17.28 -21.50 -10.79
C GLU A 119 16.85 -20.64 -9.61
N GLU A 120 17.27 -21.01 -8.40
CA GLU A 120 17.01 -20.26 -7.18
C GLU A 120 17.68 -18.87 -7.19
N ALA A 121 18.96 -18.81 -7.57
CA ALA A 121 19.68 -17.54 -7.64
C ALA A 121 19.11 -16.62 -8.73
N ARG A 122 18.75 -17.20 -9.88
CA ARG A 122 18.07 -16.51 -10.98
C ARG A 122 16.73 -15.94 -10.53
N TYR A 123 15.92 -16.74 -9.83
CA TYR A 123 14.62 -16.31 -9.29
C TYR A 123 14.80 -15.13 -8.33
N VAL A 124 15.70 -15.25 -7.35
CA VAL A 124 15.96 -14.19 -6.36
C VAL A 124 16.46 -12.91 -7.03
N LEU A 125 17.42 -13.00 -7.96
CA LEU A 125 17.97 -11.85 -8.67
C LEU A 125 16.92 -11.13 -9.52
N VAL A 126 16.20 -11.86 -10.36
CA VAL A 126 15.16 -11.28 -11.23
C VAL A 126 14.04 -10.68 -10.37
N PHE A 127 13.55 -11.40 -9.37
CA PHE A 127 12.49 -10.92 -8.48
C PHE A 127 12.92 -9.64 -7.75
N SER A 128 14.14 -9.59 -7.22
CA SER A 128 14.64 -8.41 -6.50
C SER A 128 14.72 -7.17 -7.39
N VAL A 129 15.22 -7.33 -8.63
CA VAL A 129 15.31 -6.21 -9.58
C VAL A 129 13.90 -5.77 -10.00
N VAL A 130 13.02 -6.70 -10.36
CA VAL A 130 11.63 -6.40 -10.72
C VAL A 130 10.90 -5.68 -9.59
N LEU A 131 11.08 -6.14 -8.35
CA LEU A 131 10.50 -5.51 -7.16
C LEU A 131 11.03 -4.09 -6.94
N ALA A 132 12.33 -3.85 -7.15
CA ALA A 132 12.92 -2.51 -7.04
C ALA A 132 12.33 -1.54 -8.07
N PHE A 133 12.20 -1.96 -9.33
CA PHE A 133 11.59 -1.14 -10.39
C PHE A 133 10.09 -0.94 -10.19
N TYR A 134 9.38 -1.96 -9.71
CA TYR A 134 7.98 -1.83 -9.30
C TYR A 134 7.83 -0.80 -8.17
N GLY A 135 8.68 -0.89 -7.14
CA GLY A 135 8.71 0.07 -6.03
C GLY A 135 8.99 1.50 -6.48
N LEU A 136 9.95 1.69 -7.39
CA LEU A 136 10.25 2.99 -8.00
C LEU A 136 9.06 3.51 -8.82
N GLY A 137 8.44 2.66 -9.63
CA GLY A 137 7.23 2.99 -10.40
C GLY A 137 6.09 3.43 -9.49
N MET A 138 5.82 2.66 -8.42
CA MET A 138 4.85 3.01 -7.39
C MET A 138 5.15 4.34 -6.72
N LEU A 139 6.41 4.60 -6.35
CA LEU A 139 6.82 5.88 -5.76
C LEU A 139 6.48 7.05 -6.69
N VAL A 140 6.82 6.96 -7.97
CA VAL A 140 6.57 8.02 -8.96
C VAL A 140 5.07 8.21 -9.18
N VAL A 141 4.33 7.13 -9.46
CA VAL A 141 2.91 7.19 -9.78
C VAL A 141 2.09 7.67 -8.58
N LEU A 142 2.33 7.15 -7.37
CA LEU A 142 1.63 7.61 -6.17
C LEU A 142 1.98 9.06 -5.83
N SER A 143 3.21 9.51 -6.09
CA SER A 143 3.60 10.91 -5.88
C SER A 143 2.90 11.89 -6.81
N LEU A 144 2.66 11.48 -8.07
CA LEU A 144 2.05 12.34 -9.09
C LEU A 144 0.52 12.25 -9.11
N VAL A 145 -0.04 11.05 -8.96
CA VAL A 145 -1.49 10.82 -9.14
C VAL A 145 -2.13 10.06 -7.99
N GLY A 146 -1.39 9.69 -6.93
CA GLY A 146 -1.96 8.95 -5.78
C GLY A 146 -3.11 9.68 -5.07
N THR A 147 -3.15 11.02 -5.12
CA THR A 147 -4.29 11.81 -4.60
C THR A 147 -5.61 11.55 -5.33
N TRP A 148 -5.58 10.82 -6.45
CA TRP A 148 -6.78 10.39 -7.17
C TRP A 148 -7.64 9.40 -6.36
N LEU A 149 -7.01 8.63 -5.46
CA LEU A 149 -7.67 7.71 -4.54
C LEU A 149 -8.55 8.44 -3.52
N PRO A 150 -8.02 9.31 -2.63
CA PRO A 150 -8.86 10.06 -1.69
C PRO A 150 -9.89 10.97 -2.39
N ALA A 151 -9.59 11.48 -3.59
CA ALA A 151 -10.55 12.25 -4.38
C ALA A 151 -11.78 11.44 -4.83
N ALA A 152 -11.69 10.10 -4.89
CA ALA A 152 -12.85 9.25 -5.19
C ALA A 152 -13.89 9.25 -4.07
N ILE A 153 -13.42 9.52 -2.85
CA ILE A 153 -14.20 9.47 -1.61
C ILE A 153 -14.82 10.84 -1.30
N VAL A 154 -14.07 11.91 -1.55
CA VAL A 154 -14.51 13.28 -1.20
C VAL A 154 -15.45 13.89 -2.25
N ALA A 155 -15.55 13.32 -3.45
CA ALA A 155 -16.34 13.77 -4.61
C ALA A 155 -15.88 15.08 -5.29
N ASP A 156 -15.03 15.89 -4.64
CA ASP A 156 -14.45 17.09 -5.24
C ASP A 156 -13.21 16.80 -6.09
N GLY A 157 -13.15 17.42 -7.28
CA GLY A 157 -11.94 17.43 -8.09
C GLY A 157 -11.44 16.04 -8.50
N SER A 158 -12.36 15.18 -8.91
CA SER A 158 -12.13 13.74 -9.07
C SER A 158 -11.45 13.32 -10.38
N SER A 159 -11.10 14.27 -11.25
CA SER A 159 -10.44 14.00 -12.54
C SER A 159 -8.95 13.69 -12.39
N LEU A 160 -8.40 12.90 -13.33
CA LEU A 160 -6.97 12.58 -13.36
C LEU A 160 -6.10 13.84 -13.53
N LYS A 161 -6.55 14.80 -14.37
CA LYS A 161 -5.88 16.11 -14.54
C LYS A 161 -5.75 16.86 -13.22
N ARG A 162 -6.79 16.88 -12.40
CA ARG A 162 -6.75 17.53 -11.07
C ARG A 162 -5.88 16.76 -10.08
N ALA A 163 -5.91 15.42 -10.10
CA ALA A 163 -5.00 14.61 -9.31
C ALA A 163 -3.52 14.89 -9.66
N PHE A 164 -3.19 14.99 -10.94
CA PHE A 164 -1.85 15.36 -11.41
C PHE A 164 -1.47 16.79 -11.00
N ALA A 165 -2.40 17.75 -11.09
CA ALA A 165 -2.17 19.11 -10.62
C ALA A 165 -1.83 19.15 -9.11
N ARG A 166 -2.57 18.41 -8.27
CA ARG A 166 -2.26 18.24 -6.84
C ARG A 166 -0.90 17.58 -6.63
N GLY A 167 -0.60 16.52 -7.36
CA GLY A 167 0.66 15.77 -7.23
C GLY A 167 1.88 16.62 -7.55
N ARG A 168 1.88 17.36 -8.65
CA ARG A 168 2.97 18.30 -8.98
C ARG A 168 3.23 19.31 -7.86
N LYS A 169 2.17 19.81 -7.23
CA LYS A 169 2.28 20.76 -6.12
C LYS A 169 2.70 20.09 -4.81
N THR A 170 2.68 18.77 -4.69
CA THR A 170 2.92 18.03 -3.42
C THR A 170 4.00 16.96 -3.51
N ILE A 171 4.68 16.79 -4.64
CA ILE A 171 5.69 15.73 -4.84
C ILE A 171 6.80 15.75 -3.78
N GLY A 172 7.33 16.94 -3.44
CA GLY A 172 8.35 17.09 -2.39
C GLY A 172 7.83 16.80 -0.98
N TYR A 173 6.51 16.74 -0.78
CA TYR A 173 5.90 16.24 0.44
C TYR A 173 5.68 14.72 0.39
N VAL A 174 5.17 14.20 -0.74
CA VAL A 174 4.72 12.80 -0.88
C VAL A 174 5.89 11.83 -1.00
N ALA A 175 6.82 12.06 -1.92
CA ALA A 175 7.90 11.11 -2.22
C ALA A 175 8.75 10.74 -0.98
N PRO A 176 9.31 11.69 -0.20
CA PRO A 176 10.11 11.34 0.97
C PRO A 176 9.27 10.62 2.05
N ARG A 177 7.96 10.87 2.11
CA ARG A 177 7.06 10.25 3.08
C ARG A 177 6.64 8.83 2.67
N LEU A 178 6.51 8.57 1.37
CA LEU A 178 6.31 7.22 0.86
C LEU A 178 7.55 6.35 1.08
N ILE A 179 8.75 6.93 1.00
CA ILE A 179 10.01 6.24 1.35
C ILE A 179 10.08 5.98 2.85
N ALA A 180 9.94 7.02 3.68
CA ALA A 180 10.13 6.92 5.14
C ALA A 180 8.99 6.19 5.88
N GLY A 181 7.81 6.06 5.27
CA GLY A 181 6.67 5.31 5.80
C GLY A 181 6.58 3.92 5.17
N PRO A 182 5.77 3.73 4.11
CA PRO A 182 5.60 2.42 3.46
C PRO A 182 6.91 1.74 3.01
N GLY A 183 7.86 2.49 2.45
CA GLY A 183 9.17 1.95 2.05
C GLY A 183 9.96 1.39 3.23
N ALA A 184 10.09 2.19 4.30
CA ALA A 184 10.73 1.74 5.54
C ALA A 184 9.99 0.57 6.20
N ASN A 185 8.66 0.53 6.14
CA ASN A 185 7.86 -0.60 6.63
C ASN A 185 8.21 -1.92 5.91
N ILE A 186 8.35 -1.88 4.59
CA ILE A 186 8.77 -3.03 3.79
C ILE A 186 10.21 -3.42 4.11
N LEU A 187 11.13 -2.45 4.21
CA LEU A 187 12.53 -2.73 4.56
C LEU A 187 12.68 -3.36 5.94
N LEU A 188 11.91 -2.88 6.93
CA LEU A 188 11.89 -3.46 8.27
C LEU A 188 11.38 -4.91 8.24
N PHE A 189 10.32 -5.18 7.47
CA PHE A 189 9.82 -6.55 7.28
C PHE A 189 10.85 -7.46 6.61
N LEU A 190 11.49 -7.00 5.54
CA LEU A 190 12.56 -7.77 4.88
C LEU A 190 13.72 -8.02 5.85
N ALA A 191 14.16 -7.00 6.58
CA ALA A 191 15.20 -7.14 7.60
C ALA A 191 14.82 -8.17 8.67
N THR A 192 13.56 -8.19 9.13
CA THR A 192 13.11 -9.22 10.07
C THR A 192 13.19 -10.62 9.48
N ILE A 193 12.90 -10.82 8.19
CA ILE A 193 13.04 -12.13 7.53
C ILE A 193 14.51 -12.58 7.52
N PHE A 194 15.45 -11.68 7.19
CA PHE A 194 16.88 -12.01 7.13
C PHE A 194 17.56 -12.14 8.50
N LEU A 195 17.00 -11.52 9.55
CA LEU A 195 17.48 -11.65 10.93
C LEU A 195 16.96 -12.90 11.63
N LEU A 196 15.97 -13.60 11.06
CA LEU A 196 15.53 -14.89 11.57
C LEU A 196 16.63 -15.93 11.31
N PRO A 197 17.12 -16.63 12.34
CA PRO A 197 18.11 -17.70 12.20
C PRO A 197 17.75 -18.68 11.10
N ALA A 198 18.67 -18.91 10.15
CA ALA A 198 18.52 -19.89 9.07
C ALA A 198 18.22 -21.33 9.55
N GLN A 199 18.50 -21.60 10.83
CA GLN A 199 18.28 -22.88 11.50
C GLN A 199 16.81 -23.14 11.89
N PHE A 200 15.94 -22.13 11.82
CA PHE A 200 14.52 -22.29 12.16
C PHE A 200 13.77 -23.21 11.18
N SER A 201 14.22 -23.39 9.94
CA SER A 201 13.51 -24.22 8.95
C SER A 201 13.60 -25.72 9.24
N VAL A 202 14.70 -26.19 9.84
CA VAL A 202 14.88 -27.61 10.18
C VAL A 202 14.44 -27.88 11.61
N ALA A 203 14.86 -27.07 12.58
CA ALA A 203 14.51 -27.30 13.98
C ALA A 203 13.00 -27.14 14.24
N ILE A 204 12.30 -26.19 13.61
CA ILE A 204 10.84 -26.11 13.77
C ILE A 204 10.16 -27.27 13.05
N ARG A 205 10.58 -27.65 11.83
CA ARG A 205 10.05 -28.85 11.14
C ARG A 205 10.22 -30.14 11.96
N THR A 206 11.31 -30.26 12.71
CA THR A 206 11.62 -31.47 13.50
C THR A 206 11.00 -31.44 14.91
N TYR A 207 10.92 -30.27 15.57
CA TYR A 207 10.41 -30.15 16.95
C TYR A 207 8.93 -29.73 17.07
N THR A 208 8.25 -29.41 15.97
CA THR A 208 6.76 -29.37 15.94
C THR A 208 6.13 -30.73 15.63
N ILE A 209 6.94 -31.78 15.44
CA ILE A 209 6.47 -33.14 15.15
C ILE A 209 6.91 -34.04 16.30
N GLN A 210 6.10 -34.08 17.36
CA GLN A 210 5.85 -35.24 18.23
C GLN A 210 5.26 -34.73 19.56
N VAL A 211 3.94 -34.64 19.66
CA VAL A 211 3.08 -35.27 20.69
C VAL A 211 1.64 -35.15 20.18
N GLY A 212 0.88 -36.23 20.30
CA GLY A 212 -0.48 -36.35 19.75
C GLY A 212 -1.46 -35.28 20.25
N GLU A 213 -2.47 -35.06 19.40
CA GLU A 213 -3.68 -34.25 19.64
C GLU A 213 -3.49 -32.72 19.55
N LEU A 214 -4.04 -32.14 18.46
CA LEU A 214 -4.06 -30.71 18.03
C LEU A 214 -2.82 -30.17 17.30
N ASN A 215 -2.71 -30.54 16.02
CA ASN A 215 -1.68 -30.09 15.08
C ASN A 215 -2.00 -28.73 14.42
N PHE A 216 -1.70 -27.58 15.04
CA PHE A 216 -1.62 -26.27 14.36
C PHE A 216 -0.66 -25.38 15.18
N VAL A 217 0.47 -24.86 14.68
CA VAL A 217 0.62 -23.83 13.63
C VAL A 217 2.04 -23.94 13.02
N PRO A 218 2.22 -24.19 11.71
CA PRO A 218 3.51 -24.07 11.03
C PRO A 218 4.05 -22.64 11.17
N PHE A 219 5.35 -22.48 11.42
CA PHE A 219 6.04 -21.18 11.44
C PHE A 219 5.68 -20.28 10.25
N ASP A 220 5.46 -20.89 9.08
CA ASP A 220 5.02 -20.23 7.85
C ASP A 220 3.68 -19.50 8.01
N ILE A 221 2.74 -20.06 8.79
CA ILE A 221 1.45 -19.43 9.09
C ILE A 221 1.65 -18.20 9.99
N ALA A 222 2.56 -18.27 10.97
CA ALA A 222 2.85 -17.13 11.84
C ALA A 222 3.57 -16.00 11.09
N VAL A 223 4.54 -16.34 10.24
CA VAL A 223 5.24 -15.38 9.36
C VAL A 223 4.26 -14.74 8.37
N ASN A 224 3.33 -15.51 7.82
CA ASN A 224 2.29 -14.98 6.93
C ASN A 224 1.34 -14.01 7.66
N GLY A 225 0.90 -14.36 8.88
CA GLY A 225 0.12 -13.45 9.73
C GLY A 225 0.85 -12.13 10.02
N PHE A 226 2.15 -12.20 10.30
CA PHE A 226 2.98 -10.99 10.44
C PHE A 226 3.10 -10.21 9.12
N GLY A 227 3.21 -10.89 7.98
CA GLY A 227 3.15 -10.30 6.65
C GLY A 227 1.85 -9.50 6.43
N TYR A 228 0.70 -10.03 6.84
CA TYR A 228 -0.58 -9.31 6.76
C TYR A 228 -0.64 -8.08 7.67
N LEU A 229 -0.04 -8.13 8.86
CA LEU A 229 0.08 -6.95 9.73
C LEU A 229 0.93 -5.86 9.09
N VAL A 230 2.07 -6.22 8.50
CA VAL A 230 2.95 -5.28 7.79
C VAL A 230 2.22 -4.70 6.57
N TRP A 231 1.57 -5.54 5.78
CA TRP A 231 0.80 -5.12 4.60
C TRP A 231 -0.33 -4.15 4.98
N ALA A 232 -1.14 -4.48 5.99
CA ALA A 232 -2.22 -3.61 6.47
C ALA A 232 -1.67 -2.28 6.99
N THR A 233 -0.55 -2.30 7.72
CA THR A 233 0.15 -1.08 8.18
C THR A 233 0.62 -0.23 7.00
N GLY A 234 1.15 -0.87 5.95
CA GLY A 234 1.53 -0.21 4.69
C GLY A 234 0.35 0.52 4.04
N ILE A 235 -0.83 -0.09 4.00
CA ILE A 235 -2.06 0.54 3.51
C ILE A 235 -2.39 1.80 4.30
N VAL A 236 -2.34 1.73 5.64
CA VAL A 236 -2.63 2.91 6.48
C VAL A 236 -1.62 4.03 6.23
N LEU A 237 -0.33 3.71 6.15
CA LEU A 237 0.73 4.69 5.87
C LEU A 237 0.52 5.38 4.51
N VAL A 238 0.21 4.61 3.46
CA VAL A 238 -0.11 5.18 2.14
C VAL A 238 -1.35 6.07 2.23
N ALA A 239 -2.42 5.61 2.89
CA ALA A 239 -3.65 6.38 3.04
C ALA A 239 -3.43 7.70 3.79
N VAL A 240 -2.56 7.70 4.80
CA VAL A 240 -2.15 8.92 5.53
C VAL A 240 -1.47 9.91 4.61
N VAL A 241 -0.41 9.48 3.93
CA VAL A 241 0.38 10.36 3.04
C VAL A 241 -0.50 10.94 1.93
N LEU A 242 -1.31 10.11 1.28
CA LEU A 242 -2.14 10.54 0.15
C LEU A 242 -3.31 11.43 0.58
N SER A 243 -3.93 11.18 1.74
CA SER A 243 -4.99 12.06 2.29
C SER A 243 -4.46 13.45 2.63
N ARG A 244 -3.27 13.52 3.24
CA ARG A 244 -2.64 14.81 3.58
C ARG A 244 -2.16 15.53 2.33
N ALA A 245 -1.60 14.80 1.37
CA ALA A 245 -1.25 15.36 0.07
C ALA A 245 -2.47 15.89 -0.69
N TYR A 246 -3.63 15.23 -0.57
CA TYR A 246 -4.87 15.74 -1.13
C TYR A 246 -5.25 17.10 -0.51
N GLN A 247 -5.32 17.19 0.83
CA GLN A 247 -5.66 18.44 1.54
C GLN A 247 -4.66 19.57 1.21
N LEU A 248 -3.37 19.26 1.25
CA LEU A 248 -2.30 20.21 0.95
C LEU A 248 -2.31 20.65 -0.52
N GLY A 249 -2.56 19.72 -1.43
CA GLY A 249 -2.63 19.96 -2.87
C GLY A 249 -3.79 20.89 -3.22
N GLU A 250 -4.99 20.62 -2.69
CA GLU A 250 -6.15 21.50 -2.86
C GLU A 250 -5.88 22.91 -2.31
N ALA A 251 -5.31 23.02 -1.10
CA ALA A 251 -4.96 24.32 -0.51
C ALA A 251 -3.93 25.11 -1.34
N ARG A 252 -2.97 24.43 -1.98
CA ARG A 252 -1.96 25.06 -2.85
C ARG A 252 -2.54 25.50 -4.19
N LEU A 253 -3.47 24.74 -4.76
CA LEU A 253 -4.15 25.09 -6.00
C LEU A 253 -5.03 26.33 -5.79
N LEU A 254 -5.87 26.33 -4.75
CA LEU A 254 -6.74 27.48 -4.42
C LEU A 254 -5.95 28.79 -4.19
N LYS A 255 -4.75 28.71 -3.59
CA LYS A 255 -3.87 29.88 -3.45
C LYS A 255 -3.32 30.38 -4.78
N THR A 256 -2.98 29.45 -5.68
CA THR A 256 -2.47 29.80 -7.02
C THR A 256 -3.57 30.48 -7.83
N ASP A 257 -4.80 29.95 -7.78
CA ASP A 257 -5.95 30.48 -8.52
C ASP A 257 -6.28 31.92 -8.06
N LYS A 258 -6.32 32.16 -6.74
CA LYS A 258 -6.51 33.52 -6.18
C LYS A 258 -5.43 34.52 -6.59
N GLN A 259 -4.17 34.09 -6.60
CA GLN A 259 -3.06 34.95 -7.03
C GLN A 259 -3.15 35.27 -8.53
N SER A 260 -3.60 34.32 -9.36
CA SER A 260 -3.81 34.57 -10.79
C SER A 260 -4.98 35.53 -11.04
N GLU A 261 -6.05 35.44 -10.27
CA GLU A 261 -7.18 36.38 -10.32
C GLU A 261 -6.78 37.79 -9.88
N GLU A 262 -6.02 37.93 -8.78
CA GLU A 262 -5.52 39.22 -8.29
C GLU A 262 -4.61 39.91 -9.31
N VAL A 263 -3.72 39.17 -9.98
CA VAL A 263 -2.84 39.72 -11.04
C VAL A 263 -3.66 40.13 -12.26
N ALA A 264 -4.65 39.33 -12.67
CA ALA A 264 -5.52 39.67 -13.79
C ALA A 264 -6.40 40.91 -13.53
N LEU A 265 -6.74 41.19 -12.27
CA LEU A 265 -7.47 42.39 -11.86
C LEU A 265 -6.56 43.62 -11.71
N ALA A 266 -5.27 43.43 -11.47
CA ALA A 266 -4.29 44.50 -11.31
C ALA A 266 -3.75 45.04 -12.65
N ASP A 267 -3.84 44.27 -13.73
CA ASP A 267 -3.54 44.69 -15.11
C ASP A 267 -4.83 44.71 -15.96
N PRO A 268 -5.73 45.68 -15.77
CA PRO A 268 -6.84 45.88 -16.70
C PRO A 268 -6.27 46.46 -18.00
N VAL A 269 -6.21 45.63 -19.04
CA VAL A 269 -6.03 46.11 -20.43
C VAL A 269 -7.22 46.93 -20.85
#